data_AF-A0A0W7TQP2-F1
#
_entry.id   AF-A0A0W7TQP2-F1
#
_cell.length_a   1.000
_cell.length_b   1.000
_cell.length_c   1.000
_cell.angle_alpha   90.00
_cell.angle_beta   90.00
_cell.angle_gamma   90.00
#
_symmetry.space_group_name_H-M   'P 1'
#
loop_
_entity.id
_entity.type
_entity.pdbx_description
1 polymer ?
#
loop_
_entity_poly.entity_id
_entity_poly.type
_entity_poly.pdbx_seq_one_letter_code
_entity_poly.pdbx_strand_id
1 'polypeptide(L)'
;MKETYQLFVGTYSRPIRFGTGEILEGRGKGIHRYTFDAKTGTLYESTAPAPAENPSYLALSFDKQYLYAVNELKEYKSKAGGAVSAYRIESDGGLRFLNQRPTGGADPCYVGLDRERRCLTVANFTGGSVCSYPLCADGSLGKKGVIIRHYGHGADPVRQSAPHPHAAVWAPDGKYVIVADLGTDDLTVYRVDRENRVLCADAVHSFFVGSRMGPRACVFDQRGERCYVLCEISSAVMTFSYMDGRLEFLQAVPSVAEPGGVPNSGADLHLAPDGRFLYVSNRGQDSITVFSVQADGTLQLVQALGCGGRTPRNFALDPTGGWVLVGNQDSDSIAVFKRDVQSGRLALENKAFAPTPVSLLFRA
;
A
#
# COMPACT_ATOMS: atom_id res chain seq x y z
N MET A 1 -7.72 -18.89 -21.19
CA MET A 1 -7.07 -18.06 -20.17
C MET A 1 -7.71 -18.39 -18.82
N LYS A 2 -6.99 -18.31 -17.69
CA LYS A 2 -7.66 -18.48 -16.37
C LYS A 2 -8.69 -17.37 -16.21
N GLU A 3 -9.90 -17.73 -15.83
CA GLU A 3 -11.03 -16.78 -15.67
C GLU A 3 -11.31 -16.50 -14.19
N THR A 4 -10.59 -17.20 -13.31
CA THR A 4 -10.75 -17.16 -11.88
C THR A 4 -9.42 -16.87 -11.23
N TYR A 5 -9.40 -15.86 -10.36
CA TYR A 5 -8.21 -15.37 -9.68
C TYR A 5 -8.37 -15.45 -8.17
N GLN A 6 -7.26 -15.71 -7.49
CA GLN A 6 -7.20 -15.70 -6.04
C GLN A 6 -6.91 -14.29 -5.56
N LEU A 7 -7.70 -13.81 -4.60
CA LEU A 7 -7.51 -12.53 -3.92
C LEU A 7 -7.21 -12.79 -2.45
N PHE A 8 -6.04 -12.37 -1.99
CA PHE A 8 -5.73 -12.31 -0.56
C PHE A 8 -6.20 -10.97 0.00
N VAL A 9 -6.80 -11.01 1.19
CA VAL A 9 -7.34 -9.82 1.86
C VAL A 9 -6.77 -9.73 3.26
N GLY A 10 -5.94 -8.71 3.48
CA GLY A 10 -5.44 -8.30 4.78
C GLY A 10 -6.50 -7.53 5.55
N THR A 11 -6.58 -7.75 6.86
CA THR A 11 -7.64 -7.22 7.72
C THR A 11 -7.08 -6.69 9.03
N TYR A 12 -7.80 -5.80 9.71
CA TYR A 12 -7.61 -5.63 11.15
C TYR A 12 -8.33 -6.75 11.88
N SER A 13 -7.59 -7.48 12.71
CA SER A 13 -8.10 -8.64 13.47
C SER A 13 -8.13 -8.41 14.98
N ARG A 14 -7.64 -7.26 15.44
CA ARG A 14 -7.61 -6.82 16.83
C ARG A 14 -7.89 -5.31 16.91
N PRO A 15 -8.20 -4.77 18.10
CA PRO A 15 -8.38 -3.33 18.27
C PRO A 15 -7.11 -2.56 17.87
N ILE A 16 -7.27 -1.46 17.14
CA ILE A 16 -6.17 -0.55 16.78
C ILE A 16 -6.54 0.88 17.15
N ARG A 17 -5.62 1.58 17.81
CA ARG A 17 -5.76 3.01 18.16
C ARG A 17 -5.00 3.86 17.16
N PHE A 18 -5.70 4.64 16.36
CA PHE A 18 -5.12 5.56 15.39
C PHE A 18 -4.55 6.82 16.08
N GLY A 19 -3.73 7.59 15.34
CA GLY A 19 -3.14 8.85 15.83
C GLY A 19 -4.17 9.93 16.19
N THR A 20 -5.39 9.83 15.65
CA THR A 20 -6.54 10.67 16.01
C THR A 20 -7.13 10.35 17.39
N GLY A 21 -6.71 9.25 18.02
CA GLY A 21 -7.24 8.76 19.29
C GLY A 21 -8.39 7.75 19.13
N GLU A 22 -8.99 7.66 17.95
CA GLU A 22 -10.03 6.69 17.60
C GLU A 22 -9.54 5.25 17.75
N ILE A 23 -10.42 4.37 18.23
CA ILE A 23 -10.17 2.93 18.31
C ILE A 23 -11.09 2.23 17.32
N LEU A 24 -10.49 1.54 16.34
CA LEU A 24 -11.19 0.64 15.45
C LEU A 24 -11.14 -0.78 16.02
N GLU A 25 -12.32 -1.35 16.23
CA GLU A 25 -12.50 -2.75 16.62
C GLU A 25 -12.44 -3.66 15.38
N GLY A 26 -11.25 -4.19 15.08
CA GLY A 26 -11.05 -5.08 13.94
C GLY A 26 -11.86 -6.37 14.04
N ARG A 27 -12.57 -6.72 12.96
CA ARG A 27 -13.45 -7.91 12.90
C ARG A 27 -12.85 -9.07 12.11
N GLY A 28 -11.71 -8.84 11.45
CA GLY A 28 -11.02 -9.84 10.66
C GLY A 28 -10.43 -10.96 11.53
N LYS A 29 -10.08 -12.08 10.88
CA LYS A 29 -9.44 -13.23 11.56
C LYS A 29 -8.05 -13.52 11.01
N GLY A 30 -7.44 -12.54 10.33
CA GLY A 30 -6.12 -12.64 9.73
C GLY A 30 -6.17 -12.36 8.23
N ILE A 31 -5.53 -13.22 7.43
CA ILE A 31 -5.48 -13.07 5.97
C ILE A 31 -6.60 -13.91 5.37
N HIS A 32 -7.63 -13.24 4.86
CA HIS A 32 -8.76 -13.89 4.20
C HIS A 32 -8.43 -14.20 2.73
N ARG A 33 -9.13 -15.19 2.16
CA ARG A 33 -8.93 -15.60 0.77
C ARG A 33 -10.24 -15.67 0.02
N TYR A 34 -10.32 -14.90 -1.05
CA TYR A 34 -11.44 -14.85 -1.95
C TYR A 34 -11.09 -15.44 -3.31
N THR A 35 -12.11 -15.96 -3.97
CA THR A 35 -12.07 -16.32 -5.37
C THR A 35 -12.86 -15.29 -6.17
N PHE A 36 -12.22 -14.73 -7.19
CA PHE A 36 -12.77 -13.72 -8.08
C PHE A 36 -12.96 -14.30 -9.48
N ASP A 37 -14.19 -14.28 -9.99
CA ASP A 37 -14.50 -14.62 -11.37
C ASP A 37 -14.50 -13.35 -12.23
N ALA A 38 -13.50 -13.21 -13.08
CA ALA A 38 -13.31 -12.03 -13.93
C ALA A 38 -14.30 -11.97 -15.11
N LYS A 39 -15.05 -13.03 -15.42
CA LYS A 39 -16.12 -12.96 -16.43
C LYS A 39 -17.36 -12.28 -15.87
N THR A 40 -17.70 -12.61 -14.62
CA THR A 40 -18.95 -12.19 -13.99
C THR A 40 -18.79 -11.04 -13.00
N GLY A 41 -17.57 -10.76 -12.54
CA GLY A 41 -17.32 -9.83 -11.45
C GLY A 41 -17.73 -10.39 -10.08
N THR A 42 -17.93 -11.71 -9.98
CA THR A 42 -18.38 -12.34 -8.74
C THR A 42 -17.19 -12.59 -7.80
N LEU A 43 -17.36 -12.26 -6.52
CA LEU A 43 -16.36 -12.46 -5.48
C LEU A 43 -16.98 -13.24 -4.31
N TYR A 44 -16.35 -14.34 -3.92
CA TYR A 44 -16.80 -15.14 -2.78
C TYR A 44 -15.61 -15.63 -1.94
N GLU A 45 -15.82 -15.75 -0.63
CA GLU A 45 -14.80 -16.27 0.28
C GLU A 45 -14.60 -17.77 0.02
N SER A 46 -13.35 -18.17 -0.18
CA SER A 46 -13.04 -19.52 -0.68
C SER A 46 -12.70 -20.52 0.42
N THR A 47 -12.10 -20.06 1.53
CA THR A 47 -11.68 -20.90 2.66
C THR A 47 -11.56 -20.08 3.93
N ALA A 48 -11.38 -20.79 5.06
CA ALA A 48 -11.01 -20.16 6.32
C ALA A 48 -9.76 -19.28 6.19
N PRO A 49 -9.72 -18.13 6.90
CA PRO A 49 -8.58 -17.22 6.88
C PRO A 49 -7.35 -17.84 7.56
N ALA A 50 -6.17 -17.47 7.07
CA ALA A 50 -4.92 -17.79 7.75
C ALA A 50 -4.76 -16.86 8.98
N PRO A 51 -4.64 -17.42 10.21
CA PRO A 51 -4.53 -16.60 11.41
C PRO A 51 -3.31 -15.69 11.38
N ALA A 52 -3.54 -14.39 11.60
CA ALA A 52 -2.52 -13.37 11.72
C ALA A 52 -3.05 -12.17 12.50
N GLU A 53 -2.19 -11.50 13.25
CA GLU A 53 -2.55 -10.30 14.01
C GLU A 53 -2.36 -9.06 13.13
N ASN A 54 -3.44 -8.31 12.91
CA ASN A 54 -3.49 -7.10 12.09
C ASN A 54 -2.62 -7.16 10.81
N PRO A 55 -2.85 -8.14 9.90
CA PRO A 55 -2.16 -8.21 8.62
C PRO A 55 -2.62 -7.10 7.66
N SER A 56 -2.31 -5.85 7.98
CA SER A 56 -2.95 -4.68 7.36
C SER A 56 -2.38 -4.28 6.00
N TYR A 57 -1.23 -4.85 5.62
CA TYR A 57 -0.63 -4.70 4.30
C TYR A 57 0.05 -5.99 3.86
N LEU A 58 -0.24 -6.43 2.65
CA LEU A 58 0.28 -7.66 2.07
C LEU A 58 1.18 -7.35 0.87
N ALA A 59 2.22 -8.16 0.67
CA ALA A 59 3.04 -8.14 -0.53
C ALA A 59 3.31 -9.56 -1.02
N LEU A 60 3.37 -9.72 -2.34
CA LEU A 60 3.65 -11.00 -3.01
C LEU A 60 5.07 -11.02 -3.53
N SER A 61 5.76 -12.16 -3.44
CA SER A 61 6.96 -12.38 -4.25
C SER A 61 6.64 -12.34 -5.75
N PHE A 62 7.58 -11.88 -6.58
CA PHE A 62 7.39 -11.80 -8.03
C PHE A 62 7.17 -13.18 -8.68
N ASP A 63 7.73 -14.25 -8.10
CA ASP A 63 7.49 -15.65 -8.48
C ASP A 63 6.14 -16.22 -7.95
N LYS A 64 5.39 -15.43 -7.17
CA LYS A 64 4.06 -15.73 -6.63
C LYS A 64 4.02 -16.96 -5.74
N GLN A 65 5.16 -17.32 -5.15
CA GLN A 65 5.32 -18.46 -4.24
C GLN A 65 5.24 -18.05 -2.76
N TYR A 66 5.43 -16.78 -2.45
CA TYR A 66 5.52 -16.27 -1.08
C TYR A 66 4.65 -15.05 -0.88
N LEU A 67 4.09 -14.95 0.33
CA LEU A 67 3.33 -13.80 0.79
C LEU A 67 3.99 -13.25 2.05
N TYR A 68 4.11 -11.95 2.11
CA TYR A 68 4.61 -11.21 3.27
C TYR A 68 3.50 -10.31 3.79
N ALA A 69 3.38 -10.21 5.11
CA ALA A 69 2.38 -9.38 5.76
C ALA A 69 3.01 -8.61 6.90
N VAL A 70 2.76 -7.30 6.99
CA VAL A 70 3.00 -6.59 8.26
C VAL A 70 2.08 -7.15 9.33
N ASN A 71 2.46 -6.98 10.60
CA ASN A 71 1.58 -7.14 11.74
C ASN A 71 1.53 -5.78 12.42
N GLU A 72 0.49 -4.99 12.11
CA GLU A 72 0.33 -3.60 12.55
C GLU A 72 -0.03 -3.57 14.04
N LEU A 73 1.03 -3.60 14.85
CA LEU A 73 0.98 -3.74 16.30
C LEU A 73 1.84 -2.66 16.95
N LYS A 74 1.45 -2.28 18.17
CA LYS A 74 2.25 -1.42 19.06
C LYS A 74 3.16 -2.20 20.00
N GLU A 75 2.85 -3.47 20.22
CA GLU A 75 3.64 -4.39 21.03
C GLU A 75 3.76 -5.75 20.33
N TYR A 76 4.98 -6.26 20.25
CA TYR A 76 5.32 -7.56 19.72
C TYR A 76 6.17 -8.34 20.74
N LYS A 77 5.67 -9.48 21.22
CA LYS A 77 6.34 -10.33 22.22
C LYS A 77 6.82 -9.52 23.45
N SER A 78 5.92 -8.72 24.02
CA SER A 78 6.18 -7.89 25.21
C SER A 78 7.25 -6.81 25.01
N LYS A 79 7.51 -6.41 23.76
CA LYS A 79 8.39 -5.29 23.41
C LYS A 79 7.63 -4.31 22.52
N ALA A 80 7.87 -3.03 22.71
CA ALA A 80 7.32 -2.00 21.82
C ALA A 80 7.75 -2.26 20.37
N GLY A 81 6.78 -2.16 19.46
CA GLY A 81 6.98 -2.37 18.03
C GLY A 81 6.00 -3.38 17.43
N GLY A 82 6.05 -3.50 16.11
CA GLY A 82 5.32 -4.49 15.33
C GLY A 82 6.22 -5.56 14.75
N ALA A 83 5.67 -6.30 13.80
CA ALA A 83 6.37 -7.40 13.15
C ALA A 83 6.04 -7.49 11.66
N VAL A 84 6.79 -8.34 10.96
CA VAL A 84 6.51 -8.77 9.59
C VAL A 84 6.60 -10.29 9.53
N SER A 85 5.61 -10.91 8.90
CA SER A 85 5.46 -12.37 8.76
C SER A 85 5.69 -12.79 7.31
N ALA A 86 6.29 -13.97 7.13
CA ALA A 86 6.50 -14.61 5.83
C ALA A 86 5.74 -15.93 5.76
N TYR A 87 5.11 -16.18 4.61
CA TYR A 87 4.32 -17.37 4.32
C TYR A 87 4.74 -17.95 2.98
N ARG A 88 4.79 -19.29 2.88
CA ARG A 88 4.76 -19.98 1.59
C ARG A 88 3.32 -20.17 1.17
N ILE A 89 3.05 -19.92 -0.10
CA ILE A 89 1.74 -20.16 -0.69
C ILE A 89 1.73 -21.59 -1.23
N GLU A 90 0.82 -22.40 -0.72
CA GLU A 90 0.63 -23.79 -1.11
C GLU A 90 -0.17 -23.88 -2.43
N SER A 91 -0.23 -25.09 -3.01
CA SER A 91 -0.85 -25.31 -4.33
C SER A 91 -2.35 -25.01 -4.36
N ASP A 92 -3.03 -25.20 -3.23
CA ASP A 92 -4.45 -24.84 -3.02
C ASP A 92 -4.65 -23.35 -2.67
N GLY A 93 -3.56 -22.58 -2.65
CA GLY A 93 -3.56 -21.17 -2.24
C GLY A 93 -3.48 -20.97 -0.72
N GLY A 94 -3.35 -22.03 0.07
CA GLY A 94 -3.14 -21.98 1.53
C GLY A 94 -1.86 -21.24 1.90
N LEU A 95 -1.83 -20.66 3.10
CA LEU A 95 -0.65 -19.96 3.61
C LEU A 95 0.01 -20.78 4.70
N ARG A 96 1.18 -21.34 4.41
CA ARG A 96 2.03 -21.99 5.41
C ARG A 96 3.00 -20.98 6.00
N PHE A 97 2.86 -20.69 7.28
CA PHE A 97 3.76 -19.81 8.01
C PHE A 97 5.21 -20.31 7.95
N LEU A 98 6.15 -19.40 7.66
CA LEU A 98 7.58 -19.69 7.63
C LEU A 98 8.26 -19.13 8.87
N ASN A 99 8.23 -17.81 9.02
CA ASN A 99 8.75 -17.12 10.20
C ASN A 99 8.20 -15.69 10.30
N GLN A 100 8.62 -15.00 11.36
CA GLN A 100 8.26 -13.62 11.64
C GLN A 100 9.45 -12.90 12.28
N ARG A 101 9.59 -11.60 12.01
CA ARG A 101 10.65 -10.74 12.58
C ARG A 101 10.07 -9.44 13.14
N PRO A 102 10.64 -8.89 14.23
CA PRO A 102 10.28 -7.56 14.69
C PRO A 102 10.68 -6.50 13.64
N THR A 103 9.90 -5.44 13.49
CA THR A 103 10.22 -4.38 12.52
C THR A 103 10.99 -3.20 13.13
N GLY A 104 11.15 -3.20 14.46
CA GLY A 104 11.92 -2.17 15.18
C GLY A 104 11.17 -0.83 15.40
N GLY A 105 9.96 -0.71 14.87
CA GLY A 105 9.02 0.38 15.10
C GLY A 105 7.59 -0.16 15.22
N ALA A 106 6.67 0.63 15.75
CA ALA A 106 5.27 0.26 15.94
C ALA A 106 4.43 0.56 14.69
N ASP A 107 3.26 -0.05 14.62
CA ASP A 107 2.30 0.11 13.53
C ASP A 107 2.94 0.00 12.12
N PRO A 108 3.66 -1.12 11.81
CA PRO A 108 4.13 -1.36 10.46
C PRO A 108 2.96 -1.43 9.49
N CYS A 109 3.03 -0.67 8.40
CA CYS A 109 1.88 -0.40 7.54
C CYS A 109 2.13 -0.62 6.05
N TYR A 110 3.34 -1.05 5.66
CA TYR A 110 3.72 -1.31 4.28
C TYR A 110 4.82 -2.37 4.19
N VAL A 111 4.76 -3.23 3.17
CA VAL A 111 5.86 -4.14 2.80
C VAL A 111 6.24 -3.93 1.34
N GLY A 112 7.53 -3.73 1.08
CA GLY A 112 8.12 -3.72 -0.24
C GLY A 112 9.15 -4.84 -0.40
N LEU A 113 9.42 -5.24 -1.65
CA LEU A 113 10.43 -6.24 -1.96
C LEU A 113 11.08 -5.97 -3.33
N ASP A 114 12.32 -6.39 -3.49
CA ASP A 114 12.96 -6.36 -4.80
C ASP A 114 12.46 -7.50 -5.71
N ARG A 115 12.62 -7.28 -7.02
CA ARG A 115 12.25 -8.25 -8.07
C ARG A 115 12.91 -9.62 -7.91
N GLU A 116 14.12 -9.63 -7.37
CA GLU A 116 14.94 -10.84 -7.22
C GLU A 116 14.73 -11.57 -5.89
N ARG A 117 13.80 -11.12 -5.02
CA ARG A 117 13.52 -11.72 -3.70
C ARG A 117 14.79 -11.84 -2.84
N ARG A 118 15.60 -10.78 -2.83
CA ARG A 118 16.81 -10.66 -2.00
C ARG A 118 16.57 -9.81 -0.76
N CYS A 119 15.76 -8.76 -0.85
CA CYS A 119 15.58 -7.78 0.22
C CYS A 119 14.10 -7.41 0.36
N LEU A 120 13.63 -7.39 1.61
CA LEU A 120 12.32 -6.92 2.00
C LEU A 120 12.46 -5.62 2.81
N THR A 121 11.57 -4.66 2.56
CA THR A 121 11.49 -3.38 3.28
C THR A 121 10.14 -3.26 3.99
N VAL A 122 10.13 -2.61 5.15
CA VAL A 122 8.91 -2.32 5.91
C VAL A 122 8.94 -0.87 6.38
N ALA A 123 7.84 -0.16 6.22
CA ALA A 123 7.64 1.15 6.83
C ALA A 123 6.87 1.00 8.16
N ASN A 124 7.40 1.59 9.23
CA ASN A 124 6.77 1.65 10.55
C ASN A 124 6.19 3.04 10.75
N PHE A 125 4.86 3.14 10.77
CA PHE A 125 4.15 4.41 10.92
C PHE A 125 4.43 5.04 12.28
N THR A 126 4.24 4.28 13.36
CA THR A 126 4.51 4.76 14.71
C THR A 126 5.95 4.44 15.10
N GLY A 127 6.67 5.43 15.65
CA GLY A 127 8.09 5.30 15.95
C GLY A 127 9.02 5.63 14.78
N GLY A 128 8.46 6.09 13.65
CA GLY A 128 9.19 6.85 12.64
C GLY A 128 10.40 6.12 12.06
N SER A 129 10.21 4.92 11.51
CA SER A 129 11.35 4.13 11.01
C SER A 129 11.00 3.27 9.81
N VAL A 130 12.05 2.89 9.08
CA VAL A 130 11.99 1.86 8.04
C VAL A 130 12.93 0.74 8.44
N CYS A 131 12.55 -0.51 8.21
CA CYS A 131 13.48 -1.63 8.37
C CYS A 131 13.64 -2.42 7.07
N SER A 132 14.76 -3.12 6.95
CA SER A 132 15.01 -4.04 5.85
C SER A 132 15.61 -5.37 6.32
N TYR A 133 15.21 -6.44 5.64
CA TYR A 133 15.68 -7.80 5.91
C TYR A 133 16.13 -8.48 4.61
N PRO A 134 17.26 -9.21 4.62
CA PRO A 134 17.57 -10.12 3.54
C PRO A 134 16.58 -11.28 3.57
N LEU A 135 16.21 -11.78 2.39
CA LEU A 135 15.36 -12.94 2.24
C LEU A 135 16.19 -14.21 2.03
N CYS A 136 15.78 -15.28 2.70
CA CYS A 136 16.35 -16.62 2.55
C CYS A 136 15.84 -17.29 1.26
N ALA A 137 16.56 -18.29 0.76
CA ALA A 137 16.16 -19.03 -0.44
C ALA A 137 14.76 -19.68 -0.31
N ASP A 138 14.40 -20.12 0.90
CA ASP A 138 13.10 -20.69 1.23
C ASP A 138 11.98 -19.64 1.38
N GLY A 139 12.27 -18.35 1.17
CA GLY A 139 11.34 -17.22 1.28
C GLY A 139 11.20 -16.65 2.68
N SER A 140 11.83 -17.24 3.70
CA SER A 140 11.79 -16.73 5.06
C SER A 140 12.62 -15.46 5.25
N LEU A 141 12.32 -14.69 6.29
CA LEU A 141 13.06 -13.48 6.66
C LEU A 141 14.39 -13.84 7.34
N GLY A 142 15.49 -13.23 6.88
CA GLY A 142 16.82 -13.39 7.47
C GLY A 142 16.91 -12.93 8.93
N LYS A 143 17.99 -13.32 9.62
CA LYS A 143 18.19 -13.03 11.05
C LYS A 143 18.66 -11.60 11.32
N LYS A 144 19.50 -11.05 10.45
CA LYS A 144 20.09 -9.71 10.59
C LYS A 144 19.41 -8.79 9.60
N GLY A 145 18.87 -7.68 10.09
CA GLY A 145 18.29 -6.61 9.28
C GLY A 145 18.87 -5.26 9.68
N VAL A 146 18.47 -4.22 8.97
CA VAL A 146 18.80 -2.83 9.29
C VAL A 146 17.51 -2.12 9.68
N ILE A 147 17.59 -1.25 10.70
CA ILE A 147 16.49 -0.35 11.10
C ILE A 147 17.04 1.06 10.98
N ILE A 148 16.34 1.90 10.23
CA ILE A 148 16.70 3.29 9.95
C ILE A 148 15.62 4.16 10.59
N ARG A 149 16.01 5.00 11.54
CA ARG A 149 15.10 5.95 12.19
C ARG A 149 15.08 7.25 11.39
N HIS A 150 13.88 7.76 11.18
CA HIS A 150 13.65 9.09 10.66
C HIS A 150 13.54 10.08 11.83
N TYR A 151 13.78 11.35 11.55
CA TYR A 151 13.74 12.44 12.53
C TYR A 151 13.11 13.68 11.88
N GLY A 152 12.55 14.56 12.69
CA GLY A 152 11.87 15.78 12.23
C GLY A 152 10.38 15.74 12.49
N HIS A 153 9.70 16.74 11.96
CA HIS A 153 8.25 16.93 12.08
C HIS A 153 7.79 17.84 10.93
N GLY A 154 6.50 17.80 10.62
CA GLY A 154 5.85 18.66 9.65
C GLY A 154 5.04 19.77 10.33
N ALA A 155 4.12 20.36 9.57
CA ALA A 155 3.34 21.51 10.03
C ALA A 155 1.98 21.14 10.66
N ASP A 156 1.44 19.96 10.39
CA ASP A 156 0.25 19.46 11.07
C ASP A 156 0.56 19.09 12.53
N PRO A 157 -0.01 19.79 13.53
CA PRO A 157 0.37 19.61 14.93
C PRO A 157 -0.07 18.25 15.51
N VAL A 158 -0.98 17.54 14.83
CA VAL A 158 -1.48 16.24 15.29
C VAL A 158 -0.80 15.13 14.51
N ARG A 159 -0.90 15.16 13.17
CA ARG A 159 -0.47 14.06 12.31
C ARG A 159 0.99 14.14 11.86
N GLN A 160 1.65 15.27 12.11
CA GLN A 160 3.04 15.50 11.71
C GLN A 160 3.89 15.98 12.90
N SER A 161 3.52 15.60 14.12
CA SER A 161 4.31 15.91 15.33
C SER A 161 5.60 15.09 15.46
N ALA A 162 5.72 14.02 14.66
CA ALA A 162 6.87 13.14 14.56
C ALA A 162 6.91 12.50 13.15
N PRO A 163 7.99 11.79 12.78
CA PRO A 163 8.06 11.06 11.52
C PRO A 163 7.10 9.88 11.47
N HIS A 164 6.50 9.68 10.31
CA HIS A 164 5.54 8.62 10.01
C HIS A 164 5.76 8.06 8.60
N PRO A 165 6.87 7.32 8.34
CA PRO A 165 7.04 6.54 7.12
C PRO A 165 5.82 5.67 6.87
N HIS A 166 5.18 5.87 5.71
CA HIS A 166 3.94 5.18 5.37
C HIS A 166 4.13 4.21 4.19
N ALA A 167 5.13 4.44 3.33
CA ALA A 167 5.51 3.48 2.30
C ALA A 167 7.03 3.49 2.07
N ALA A 168 7.59 2.33 1.71
CA ALA A 168 9.00 2.16 1.33
C ALA A 168 9.05 1.44 -0.02
N VAL A 169 8.88 2.21 -1.09
CA VAL A 169 8.61 1.72 -2.45
C VAL A 169 9.91 1.54 -3.23
N TRP A 170 10.07 0.37 -3.84
CA TRP A 170 11.22 0.06 -4.67
C TRP A 170 11.14 0.80 -6.00
N ALA A 171 12.22 1.50 -6.35
CA ALA A 171 12.33 2.09 -7.68
C ALA A 171 12.47 0.98 -8.75
N PRO A 172 12.01 1.22 -9.99
CA PRO A 172 12.00 0.20 -11.04
C PRO A 172 13.38 -0.35 -11.42
N ASP A 173 14.45 0.42 -11.18
CA ASP A 173 15.84 0.02 -11.40
C ASP A 173 16.40 -0.94 -10.33
N GLY A 174 15.66 -1.14 -9.23
CA GLY A 174 16.05 -1.98 -8.10
C GLY A 174 17.29 -1.52 -7.34
N LYS A 175 17.75 -0.27 -7.56
CA LYS A 175 18.90 0.32 -6.87
C LYS A 175 18.48 1.17 -5.68
N TYR A 176 17.30 1.77 -5.75
CA TYR A 176 16.80 2.72 -4.77
C TYR A 176 15.46 2.28 -4.16
N VAL A 177 15.21 2.74 -2.94
CA VAL A 177 13.92 2.70 -2.27
C VAL A 177 13.54 4.13 -1.88
N ILE A 178 12.34 4.54 -2.27
CA ILE A 178 11.76 5.84 -1.93
C ILE A 178 10.80 5.64 -0.75
N VAL A 179 11.07 6.35 0.33
CA VAL A 179 10.26 6.33 1.55
C VAL A 179 9.39 7.57 1.57
N ALA A 180 8.08 7.37 1.52
CA ALA A 180 7.10 8.43 1.72
C ALA A 180 6.86 8.59 3.22
N ASP A 181 7.31 9.70 3.78
CA ASP A 181 7.18 10.01 5.19
C ASP A 181 6.12 11.10 5.41
N LEU A 182 4.95 10.64 5.87
CA LEU A 182 3.80 11.52 6.12
C LEU A 182 4.14 12.58 7.16
N GLY A 183 4.93 12.21 8.16
CA GLY A 183 5.20 13.01 9.34
C GLY A 183 6.17 14.15 9.13
N THR A 184 7.01 14.08 8.08
CA THR A 184 8.06 15.07 7.79
C THR A 184 7.84 15.82 6.48
N ASP A 185 6.81 15.47 5.70
CA ASP A 185 6.59 16.01 4.35
C ASP A 185 7.76 15.70 3.39
N ASP A 186 8.43 14.55 3.57
CA ASP A 186 9.60 14.16 2.80
C ASP A 186 9.38 12.88 1.97
N LEU A 187 10.01 12.85 0.79
CA LEU A 187 10.33 11.64 0.03
C LEU A 187 11.82 11.34 0.19
N THR A 188 12.16 10.45 1.12
CA THR A 188 13.55 10.10 1.43
C THR A 188 14.01 8.93 0.56
N VAL A 189 15.18 9.04 -0.07
CA VAL A 189 15.70 8.04 -1.00
C VAL A 189 16.89 7.31 -0.38
N TYR A 190 16.80 5.98 -0.30
CA TYR A 190 17.86 5.11 0.18
C TYR A 190 18.41 4.25 -0.95
N ARG A 191 19.72 4.00 -0.93
CA ARG A 191 20.35 2.97 -1.78
C ARG A 191 20.21 1.60 -1.14
N VAL A 192 20.19 0.57 -1.98
CA VAL A 192 20.23 -0.83 -1.57
C VAL A 192 21.67 -1.33 -1.56
N ASP A 193 22.12 -1.87 -0.44
CA ASP A 193 23.34 -2.66 -0.34
C ASP A 193 23.07 -4.05 -0.93
N ARG A 194 23.60 -4.31 -2.12
CA ARG A 194 23.38 -5.57 -2.84
C ARG A 194 24.15 -6.76 -2.26
N GLU A 195 25.25 -6.50 -1.56
CA GLU A 195 26.06 -7.55 -0.94
C GLU A 195 25.38 -8.04 0.34
N ASN A 196 25.00 -7.11 1.21
CA ASN A 196 24.33 -7.42 2.46
C ASN A 196 22.82 -7.65 2.29
N ARG A 197 22.26 -7.29 1.13
CA ARG A 197 20.84 -7.44 0.75
C ARG A 197 19.90 -6.73 1.74
N VAL A 198 20.25 -5.50 2.07
CA VAL A 198 19.54 -4.59 2.99
C VAL A 198 19.65 -3.15 2.47
N LEU A 199 18.92 -2.21 3.07
CA LEU A 199 19.12 -0.79 2.79
C LEU A 199 20.44 -0.28 3.40
N CYS A 200 21.09 0.64 2.68
CA CYS A 200 22.11 1.49 3.26
C CYS A 200 21.46 2.43 4.29
N ALA A 201 22.11 2.66 5.43
CA ALA A 201 21.56 3.49 6.51
C ALA A 201 21.47 4.98 6.15
N ASP A 202 22.41 5.46 5.33
CA ASP A 202 22.44 6.86 4.91
C ASP A 202 21.53 7.08 3.69
N ALA A 203 20.65 8.09 3.81
CA ALA A 203 19.87 8.56 2.68
C ALA A 203 20.78 9.25 1.66
N VAL A 204 20.51 9.04 0.36
CA VAL A 204 21.25 9.69 -0.73
C VAL A 204 20.58 10.98 -1.19
N HIS A 205 19.27 11.12 -0.95
CA HIS A 205 18.49 12.29 -1.29
C HIS A 205 17.25 12.38 -0.41
N SER A 206 16.74 13.59 -0.19
CA SER A 206 15.39 13.81 0.33
C SER A 206 14.74 14.92 -0.47
N PHE A 207 13.48 14.75 -0.82
CA PHE A 207 12.68 15.77 -1.49
C PHE A 207 11.53 16.20 -0.58
N PHE A 208 11.56 17.47 -0.14
CA PHE A 208 10.47 18.06 0.62
C PHE A 208 9.28 18.36 -0.31
N VAL A 209 8.14 17.70 -0.08
CA VAL A 209 6.98 17.78 -0.97
C VAL A 209 6.12 19.02 -0.77
N GLY A 210 6.42 19.83 0.25
CA GLY A 210 5.64 20.98 0.66
C GLY A 210 4.97 20.77 2.01
N SER A 211 4.69 21.87 2.70
CA SER A 211 4.13 21.85 4.05
C SER A 211 2.70 21.32 4.08
N ARG A 212 2.38 20.45 5.05
CA ARG A 212 1.04 19.85 5.27
C ARG A 212 0.57 18.97 4.10
N MET A 213 1.49 18.32 3.40
CA MET A 213 1.16 17.43 2.29
C MET A 213 0.91 16.00 2.79
N GLY A 214 1.83 15.47 3.59
CA GLY A 214 1.76 14.13 4.17
C GLY A 214 1.85 13.02 3.11
N PRO A 215 2.99 12.84 2.41
CA PRO A 215 3.14 11.80 1.40
C PRO A 215 2.92 10.41 2.02
N ARG A 216 2.10 9.58 1.38
CA ARG A 216 1.61 8.32 1.95
C ARG A 216 2.04 7.08 1.18
N ALA A 217 1.84 7.12 -0.14
CA ALA A 217 2.10 6.02 -1.04
C ALA A 217 2.56 6.57 -2.39
N CYS A 218 3.32 5.78 -3.14
CA CYS A 218 3.68 6.13 -4.51
C CYS A 218 3.67 4.92 -5.44
N VAL A 219 3.53 5.20 -6.74
CA VAL A 219 3.58 4.20 -7.81
C VAL A 219 4.38 4.76 -8.99
N PHE A 220 5.19 3.91 -9.60
CA PHE A 220 5.92 4.24 -10.82
C PHE A 220 5.16 3.82 -12.07
N ASP A 221 5.32 4.57 -13.15
CA ASP A 221 4.90 4.11 -14.47
C ASP A 221 5.74 2.91 -14.95
N GLN A 222 5.31 2.28 -16.05
CA GLN A 222 5.96 1.07 -16.55
C GLN A 222 7.40 1.30 -17.02
N ARG A 223 7.69 2.51 -17.52
CA ARG A 223 9.02 2.90 -17.97
C ARG A 223 9.94 3.24 -16.79
N GLY A 224 9.36 3.55 -15.63
CA GLY A 224 10.07 4.05 -14.47
C GLY A 224 10.57 5.47 -14.65
N GLU A 225 9.93 6.26 -15.51
CA GLU A 225 10.27 7.66 -15.80
C GLU A 225 9.36 8.63 -15.03
N ARG A 226 8.24 8.13 -14.49
CA ARG A 226 7.29 8.90 -13.69
C ARG A 226 7.02 8.22 -12.35
N CYS A 227 6.91 9.03 -11.31
CA CYS A 227 6.49 8.62 -9.98
C CYS A 227 5.27 9.47 -9.56
N TYR A 228 4.17 8.80 -9.26
CA TYR A 228 2.95 9.42 -8.73
C TYR A 228 2.93 9.22 -7.22
N VAL A 229 2.75 10.29 -6.47
CA VAL A 229 2.78 10.29 -5.01
C VAL A 229 1.43 10.80 -4.50
N LEU A 230 0.76 9.99 -3.69
CA LEU A 230 -0.46 10.41 -2.99
C LEU A 230 -0.11 11.04 -1.64
N CYS A 231 -0.60 12.24 -1.43
CA CYS A 231 -0.47 13.01 -0.20
C CYS A 231 -1.76 12.90 0.62
N GLU A 232 -1.68 12.29 1.79
CA GLU A 232 -2.81 11.97 2.66
C GLU A 232 -3.43 13.23 3.28
N ILE A 233 -2.61 14.15 3.80
CA ILE A 233 -3.11 15.32 4.53
C ILE A 233 -3.76 16.31 3.57
N SER A 234 -3.09 16.62 2.46
CA SER A 234 -3.59 17.60 1.49
C SER A 234 -4.62 17.05 0.50
N SER A 235 -4.84 15.72 0.47
CA SER A 235 -5.69 15.06 -0.55
C SER A 235 -5.27 15.47 -1.96
N ALA A 236 -4.00 15.27 -2.29
CA ALA A 236 -3.41 15.62 -3.57
C ALA A 236 -2.58 14.47 -4.14
N VAL A 237 -2.54 14.38 -5.48
CA VAL A 237 -1.58 13.53 -6.19
C VAL A 237 -0.52 14.43 -6.80
N MET A 238 0.73 14.17 -6.45
CA MET A 238 1.89 14.82 -7.05
C MET A 238 2.49 13.90 -8.12
N THR A 239 2.90 14.49 -9.23
CA THR A 239 3.58 13.81 -10.33
C THR A 239 5.03 14.29 -10.37
N PHE A 240 5.96 13.33 -10.43
CA PHE A 240 7.39 13.59 -10.54
C PHE A 240 7.96 12.89 -11.77
N SER A 241 8.96 13.51 -12.40
CA SER A 241 9.92 12.76 -13.22
C SER A 241 10.86 11.99 -12.28
N TYR A 242 11.35 10.83 -12.73
CA TYR A 242 12.31 10.03 -11.98
C TYR A 242 13.51 9.64 -12.85
N MET A 243 14.71 9.78 -12.29
CA MET A 243 15.95 9.29 -12.89
C MET A 243 17.00 8.99 -11.80
N ASP A 244 17.44 7.73 -11.71
CA ASP A 244 18.56 7.28 -10.86
C ASP A 244 18.52 7.82 -9.42
N GLY A 245 17.36 7.64 -8.77
CA GLY A 245 17.14 8.08 -7.39
C GLY A 245 16.75 9.55 -7.21
N ARG A 246 16.66 10.34 -8.29
CA ARG A 246 16.22 11.74 -8.24
C ARG A 246 14.76 11.89 -8.67
N LEU A 247 14.06 12.77 -7.97
CA LEU A 247 12.69 13.17 -8.26
C LEU A 247 12.67 14.65 -8.64
N GLU A 248 11.97 14.99 -9.72
CA GLU A 248 11.72 16.38 -10.11
C GLU A 248 10.22 16.59 -10.24
N PHE A 249 9.71 17.60 -9.55
CA PHE A 249 8.28 17.90 -9.51
C PHE A 249 7.76 18.36 -10.88
N LEU A 250 6.61 17.82 -11.31
CA LEU A 250 5.94 18.20 -12.55
C LEU A 250 4.57 18.83 -12.31
N GLN A 251 3.75 18.22 -11.44
CA GLN A 251 2.36 18.62 -11.25
C GLN A 251 1.86 18.22 -9.86
N ALA A 252 0.92 18.99 -9.31
CA ALA A 252 0.05 18.54 -8.22
C ALA A 252 -1.41 18.76 -8.63
N VAL A 253 -2.25 17.75 -8.43
CA VAL A 253 -3.70 17.84 -8.65
C VAL A 253 -4.44 17.35 -7.40
N PRO A 254 -5.62 17.90 -7.07
CA PRO A 254 -6.43 17.34 -5.99
C PRO A 254 -6.84 15.89 -6.28
N SER A 255 -6.81 15.03 -5.26
CA SER A 255 -7.27 13.64 -5.35
C SER A 255 -8.79 13.50 -5.25
N VAL A 256 -9.50 14.61 -5.01
CA VAL A 256 -10.96 14.71 -4.87
C VAL A 256 -11.50 15.73 -5.87
N ALA A 257 -12.75 15.54 -6.32
CA ALA A 257 -13.38 16.46 -7.27
C ALA A 257 -13.74 17.82 -6.65
N GLU A 258 -14.05 17.85 -5.35
CA GLU A 258 -14.44 19.06 -4.62
C GLU A 258 -13.48 19.28 -3.43
N PRO A 259 -12.34 19.95 -3.65
CA PRO A 259 -11.40 20.29 -2.58
C PRO A 259 -12.03 21.27 -1.57
N GLY A 260 -11.71 21.10 -0.28
CA GLY A 260 -12.18 22.00 0.78
C GLY A 260 -13.59 21.72 1.32
N GLY A 261 -14.22 20.61 0.89
CA GLY A 261 -15.48 20.12 1.47
C GLY A 261 -15.29 19.40 2.82
N VAL A 262 -15.71 18.14 2.88
CA VAL A 262 -15.57 17.29 4.09
C VAL A 262 -14.08 16.99 4.36
N PRO A 263 -13.64 16.87 5.64
CA PRO A 263 -12.31 16.37 5.97
C PRO A 263 -12.02 15.06 5.23
N ASN A 264 -10.93 15.04 4.48
CA ASN A 264 -10.59 13.95 3.59
C ASN A 264 -9.13 13.53 3.76
N SER A 265 -8.86 12.25 3.53
CA SER A 265 -7.51 11.72 3.56
C SER A 265 -7.30 10.70 2.44
N GLY A 266 -6.38 11.02 1.53
CA GLY A 266 -5.95 10.09 0.48
C GLY A 266 -5.45 8.78 1.10
N ALA A 267 -5.80 7.64 0.51
CA ALA A 267 -5.36 6.34 0.99
C ALA A 267 -4.47 5.66 -0.03
N ASP A 268 -5.01 5.14 -1.11
CA ASP A 268 -4.25 4.29 -2.01
C ASP A 268 -4.26 4.82 -3.43
N LEU A 269 -3.28 4.42 -4.23
CA LEU A 269 -3.22 4.73 -5.66
C LEU A 269 -2.65 3.57 -6.48
N HIS A 270 -3.25 3.34 -7.65
CA HIS A 270 -2.80 2.30 -8.58
C HIS A 270 -2.95 2.78 -10.02
N LEU A 271 -1.95 2.44 -10.85
CA LEU A 271 -2.04 2.59 -12.30
C LEU A 271 -2.78 1.38 -12.90
N ALA A 272 -3.56 1.64 -13.95
CA ALA A 272 -4.06 0.58 -14.82
C ALA A 272 -2.89 -0.22 -15.45
N PRO A 273 -3.10 -1.50 -15.82
CA PRO A 273 -2.09 -2.31 -16.50
C PRO A 273 -1.59 -1.75 -17.83
N ASP A 274 -2.30 -0.82 -18.46
CA ASP A 274 -1.88 -0.14 -19.70
C ASP A 274 -1.21 1.23 -19.43
N GLY A 275 -1.12 1.64 -18.17
CA GLY A 275 -0.55 2.92 -17.74
C GLY A 275 -1.38 4.15 -18.11
N ARG A 276 -2.54 4.00 -18.76
CA ARG A 276 -3.33 5.14 -19.28
C ARG A 276 -4.21 5.81 -18.23
N PHE A 277 -4.44 5.15 -17.10
CA PHE A 277 -5.30 5.66 -16.03
C PHE A 277 -4.68 5.43 -14.66
N LEU A 278 -4.86 6.42 -13.78
CA LEU A 278 -4.49 6.35 -12.36
C LEU A 278 -5.77 6.41 -11.53
N TYR A 279 -5.89 5.52 -10.55
CA TYR A 279 -6.99 5.47 -9.61
C TYR A 279 -6.50 5.87 -8.23
N VAL A 280 -7.34 6.57 -7.47
CA VAL A 280 -7.02 7.02 -6.11
C VAL A 280 -8.20 6.79 -5.20
N SER A 281 -7.99 6.25 -4.00
CA SER A 281 -9.02 6.15 -2.99
C SER A 281 -8.91 7.25 -1.94
N ASN A 282 -10.07 7.75 -1.50
CA ASN A 282 -10.19 8.84 -0.54
C ASN A 282 -11.08 8.44 0.62
N ARG A 283 -10.57 8.57 1.85
CA ARG A 283 -11.31 8.34 3.10
C ARG A 283 -11.92 9.64 3.58
N GLY A 284 -13.17 9.61 4.04
CA GLY A 284 -13.92 10.80 4.42
C GLY A 284 -14.95 11.16 3.35
N GLN A 285 -14.53 11.43 2.12
CA GLN A 285 -15.45 11.48 0.98
C GLN A 285 -15.89 10.09 0.48
N ASP A 286 -15.24 9.02 0.95
CA ASP A 286 -15.53 7.63 0.62
C ASP A 286 -15.71 7.41 -0.89
N SER A 287 -14.67 7.80 -1.62
CA SER A 287 -14.68 7.88 -3.08
C SER A 287 -13.47 7.22 -3.73
N ILE A 288 -13.65 6.83 -5.00
CA ILE A 288 -12.56 6.55 -5.94
C ILE A 288 -12.52 7.70 -6.95
N THR A 289 -11.33 8.22 -7.22
CA THR A 289 -11.08 9.22 -8.25
C THR A 289 -10.25 8.59 -9.36
N VAL A 290 -10.64 8.86 -10.61
CA VAL A 290 -10.02 8.36 -11.83
C VAL A 290 -9.40 9.51 -12.58
N PHE A 291 -8.12 9.37 -12.91
CA PHE A 291 -7.38 10.29 -13.77
C PHE A 291 -6.97 9.58 -15.05
N SER A 292 -7.00 10.29 -16.18
CA SER A 292 -6.25 9.90 -17.38
C SER A 292 -4.81 10.39 -17.24
N VAL A 293 -3.87 9.54 -17.65
CA VAL A 293 -2.45 9.86 -17.73
C VAL A 293 -2.16 10.42 -19.12
N GLN A 294 -1.71 11.67 -19.16
CA GLN A 294 -1.38 12.39 -20.39
C GLN A 294 -0.01 11.94 -20.93
N ALA A 295 0.30 12.33 -22.18
CA ALA A 295 1.53 11.93 -22.85
C ALA A 295 2.83 12.37 -22.13
N ASP A 296 2.78 13.48 -21.40
CA ASP A 296 3.90 13.99 -20.58
C ASP A 296 3.95 13.37 -19.17
N GLY A 297 2.96 12.52 -18.84
CA GLY A 297 2.79 11.88 -17.54
C GLY A 297 1.88 12.65 -16.58
N THR A 298 1.40 13.85 -16.93
CA THR A 298 0.48 14.62 -16.08
C THR A 298 -0.90 13.96 -15.99
N LEU A 299 -1.68 14.38 -14.99
CA LEU A 299 -2.98 13.80 -14.67
C LEU A 299 -4.11 14.76 -15.03
N GLN A 300 -5.19 14.21 -15.60
CA GLN A 300 -6.43 14.92 -15.85
C GLN A 300 -7.61 14.14 -15.27
N LEU A 301 -8.48 14.82 -14.52
CA LEU A 301 -9.65 14.19 -13.90
C LEU A 301 -10.62 13.64 -14.96
N VAL A 302 -11.04 12.38 -14.79
CA VAL A 302 -12.02 11.69 -15.64
C VAL A 302 -13.34 11.49 -14.90
N GLN A 303 -13.26 11.04 -13.65
CA GLN A 303 -14.40 10.66 -12.83
C GLN A 303 -14.04 10.74 -11.35
N ALA A 304 -15.00 11.13 -10.51
CA ALA A 304 -15.01 10.81 -9.09
C ALA A 304 -16.35 10.14 -8.80
N LEU A 305 -16.34 9.06 -8.02
CA LEU A 305 -17.54 8.31 -7.68
C LEU A 305 -17.41 7.70 -6.28
N GLY A 306 -18.54 7.38 -5.64
CA GLY A 306 -18.54 6.69 -4.35
C GLY A 306 -17.87 5.32 -4.42
N CYS A 307 -17.20 4.90 -3.34
CA CYS A 307 -16.45 3.65 -3.28
C CYS A 307 -17.31 2.40 -2.99
N GLY A 308 -18.64 2.55 -2.91
CA GLY A 308 -19.57 1.45 -2.59
C GLY A 308 -19.58 1.02 -1.12
N GLY A 309 -18.97 1.80 -0.23
CA GLY A 309 -18.89 1.56 1.21
C GLY A 309 -18.36 2.78 1.96
N ARG A 310 -17.56 2.56 3.01
CA ARG A 310 -16.91 3.60 3.81
C ARG A 310 -15.44 3.27 4.05
N THR A 311 -14.60 4.31 4.09
CA THR A 311 -13.16 4.23 4.37
C THR A 311 -12.45 3.26 3.42
N PRO A 312 -12.36 3.59 2.11
CA PRO A 312 -11.68 2.75 1.11
C PRO A 312 -10.16 2.78 1.29
N ARG A 313 -9.66 2.04 2.29
CA ARG A 313 -8.25 2.12 2.73
C ARG A 313 -7.26 1.53 1.71
N ASN A 314 -7.71 0.58 0.90
CA ASN A 314 -6.94 -0.03 -0.17
C ASN A 314 -7.87 -0.62 -1.23
N PHE A 315 -7.39 -0.69 -2.47
CA PHE A 315 -8.08 -1.34 -3.57
C PHE A 315 -7.07 -2.04 -4.48
N ALA A 316 -7.56 -2.87 -5.39
CA ALA A 316 -6.73 -3.54 -6.39
C ALA A 316 -7.43 -3.60 -7.74
N LEU A 317 -6.66 -3.47 -8.82
CA LEU A 317 -7.14 -3.87 -10.14
C LEU A 317 -6.96 -5.38 -10.31
N ASP A 318 -7.92 -6.03 -10.95
CA ASP A 318 -7.81 -7.44 -11.25
C ASP A 318 -6.73 -7.71 -12.32
N PRO A 319 -6.24 -8.96 -12.45
CA PRO A 319 -5.17 -9.28 -13.40
C PRO A 319 -5.51 -9.04 -14.87
N THR A 320 -6.81 -8.99 -15.23
CA THR A 320 -7.22 -8.65 -16.60
C THR A 320 -7.26 -7.14 -16.84
N GLY A 321 -7.27 -6.33 -15.77
CA GLY A 321 -7.48 -4.89 -15.82
C GLY A 321 -8.91 -4.48 -16.15
N GLY A 322 -9.87 -5.41 -16.16
CA GLY A 322 -11.29 -5.16 -16.43
C GLY A 322 -12.10 -4.78 -15.18
N TRP A 323 -11.51 -4.89 -14.00
CA TRP A 323 -12.20 -4.71 -12.72
C TRP A 323 -11.33 -3.98 -11.69
N VAL A 324 -12.00 -3.24 -10.81
CA VAL A 324 -11.41 -2.60 -9.63
C VAL A 324 -12.17 -3.06 -8.40
N LEU A 325 -11.47 -3.63 -7.43
CA LEU A 325 -12.03 -4.13 -6.18
C LEU A 325 -11.58 -3.23 -5.03
N VAL A 326 -12.53 -2.68 -4.27
CA VAL A 326 -12.28 -1.68 -3.24
C VAL A 326 -12.62 -2.24 -1.86
N GLY A 327 -11.62 -2.36 -0.99
CA GLY A 327 -11.79 -2.75 0.41
C GLY A 327 -12.26 -1.57 1.26
N ASN A 328 -13.48 -1.66 1.77
CA ASN A 328 -14.14 -0.64 2.59
C ASN A 328 -14.06 -1.03 4.07
N GLN A 329 -13.08 -0.46 4.77
CA GLN A 329 -12.71 -0.81 6.15
C GLN A 329 -13.91 -0.76 7.10
N ASP A 330 -14.64 0.37 7.12
CA ASP A 330 -15.67 0.64 8.14
C ASP A 330 -17.05 0.13 7.73
N SER A 331 -17.15 -0.53 6.58
CA SER A 331 -18.38 -1.14 6.07
C SER A 331 -18.27 -2.66 5.89
N ASP A 332 -17.17 -3.27 6.35
CA ASP A 332 -16.93 -4.72 6.26
C ASP A 332 -17.27 -5.29 4.87
N SER A 333 -16.74 -4.67 3.81
CA SER A 333 -17.08 -5.09 2.46
C SER A 333 -16.01 -4.82 1.42
N ILE A 334 -16.06 -5.60 0.34
CA ILE A 334 -15.34 -5.33 -0.90
C ILE A 334 -16.36 -4.98 -1.97
N ALA A 335 -16.30 -3.75 -2.49
CA ALA A 335 -17.09 -3.32 -3.63
C ALA A 335 -16.35 -3.70 -4.93
N VAL A 336 -17.07 -4.17 -5.94
CA VAL A 336 -16.53 -4.61 -7.22
C VAL A 336 -17.05 -3.69 -8.32
N PHE A 337 -16.12 -2.99 -8.98
CA PHE A 337 -16.41 -2.07 -10.07
C PHE A 337 -15.94 -2.66 -11.39
N LYS A 338 -16.80 -2.62 -12.41
CA LYS A 338 -16.37 -2.85 -13.78
C LYS A 338 -15.65 -1.62 -14.29
N ARG A 339 -14.51 -1.85 -14.94
CA ARG A 339 -13.69 -0.82 -15.56
C ARG A 339 -13.93 -0.84 -17.07
N ASP A 340 -14.35 0.29 -17.60
CA ASP A 340 -14.27 0.53 -19.04
C ASP A 340 -12.81 0.78 -19.40
N VAL A 341 -12.19 -0.16 -20.14
CA VAL A 341 -10.76 -0.11 -20.43
C VAL A 341 -10.40 1.09 -21.32
N GLN A 342 -11.31 1.58 -22.15
CA GLN A 342 -11.02 2.67 -23.08
C GLN A 342 -11.01 4.03 -22.41
N SER A 343 -12.01 4.29 -21.56
CA SER A 343 -12.24 5.56 -20.86
C SER A 343 -11.73 5.58 -19.42
N GLY A 344 -11.38 4.44 -18.85
CA GLY A 344 -10.95 4.28 -17.47
C GLY A 344 -12.07 4.38 -16.45
N ARG A 345 -13.30 4.70 -16.87
CA ARG A 345 -14.45 4.90 -15.99
C ARG A 345 -14.84 3.63 -15.24
N LEU A 346 -15.37 3.81 -14.05
CA LEU A 346 -15.83 2.75 -13.16
C LEU A 346 -17.35 2.78 -13.02
N ALA A 347 -17.95 1.60 -12.98
CA ALA A 347 -19.34 1.37 -12.62
C ALA A 347 -19.42 0.29 -11.53
N LEU A 348 -20.14 0.57 -10.43
CA LEU A 348 -20.33 -0.40 -9.36
C LEU A 348 -21.24 -1.52 -9.86
N GLU A 349 -20.80 -2.77 -9.75
CA GLU A 349 -21.56 -3.95 -10.20
C GLU A 349 -21.98 -4.85 -9.04
N ASN A 350 -21.06 -5.12 -8.11
CA ASN A 350 -21.30 -6.09 -7.04
C ASN A 350 -20.62 -5.67 -5.73
N LYS A 351 -20.96 -6.37 -4.65
CA LYS A 351 -20.39 -6.20 -3.33
C LYS A 351 -20.36 -7.53 -2.60
N ALA A 352 -19.24 -7.82 -1.95
CA ALA A 352 -19.09 -8.98 -1.09
C ALA A 352 -18.79 -8.55 0.35
N PHE A 353 -19.17 -9.39 1.31
CA PHE A 353 -18.77 -9.21 2.70
C PHE A 353 -17.28 -9.52 2.88
N ALA A 354 -16.58 -8.66 3.61
CA ALA A 354 -15.21 -8.91 4.05
C ALA A 354 -14.97 -8.20 5.38
N PRO A 355 -14.53 -8.88 6.44
CA PRO A 355 -14.43 -8.25 7.76
C PRO A 355 -13.23 -7.29 7.82
N THR A 356 -13.49 -6.00 7.98
CA THR A 356 -12.50 -4.91 8.13
C THR A 356 -11.32 -5.00 7.14
N PRO A 357 -11.57 -4.98 5.80
CA PRO A 357 -10.56 -5.21 4.78
C PRO A 357 -9.72 -3.96 4.56
N VAL A 358 -8.40 -4.12 4.54
CA VAL A 358 -7.45 -2.99 4.44
C VAL A 358 -6.26 -3.23 3.51
N SER A 359 -6.14 -4.42 2.93
CA SER A 359 -5.20 -4.73 1.85
C SER A 359 -5.76 -5.81 0.94
N LEU A 360 -5.80 -5.57 -0.36
CA LEU A 360 -6.31 -6.45 -1.41
C LEU A 360 -5.14 -6.77 -2.35
N LEU A 361 -4.83 -8.06 -2.51
CA LEU A 361 -3.68 -8.53 -3.26
C LEU A 361 -4.04 -9.72 -4.14
N PHE A 362 -4.11 -9.50 -5.45
CA PHE A 362 -4.34 -10.58 -6.41
C PHE A 362 -3.09 -11.45 -6.60
N ARG A 363 -3.33 -12.76 -6.72
CA ARG A 363 -2.36 -13.73 -7.23
C ARG A 363 -2.80 -14.17 -8.62
N ALA A 364 -2.14 -13.61 -9.64
CA ALA A 364 -2.41 -13.90 -11.06
C ALA A 364 -1.67 -15.14 -11.57
#